data_AF-A0A650LW49-F1
#
_entry.id   AF-A0A650LW49-F1
#
_cell.length_a   1.000
_cell.length_b   1.000
_cell.length_c   1.000
_cell.angle_alpha   90.00
_cell.angle_beta   90.00
_cell.angle_gamma   90.00
#
_symmetry.space_group_name_H-M   'P 1'
#
loop_
_entity.id
_entity.type
_entity.pdbx_description
1 polymer ?
#
loop_
_entity_poly.entity_id
_entity_poly.type
_entity_poly.pdbx_seq_one_letter_code
_entity_poly.pdbx_strand_id
1 'polypeptide(L)'
;MEKLFHGEDVNFLVNQIADLHKKILEYNTCEVMSYKEFLQLCIGEKTNLNVDIYNEIEALPTGNYLCHGDYHPGNVLVDTNGKVLVIDFMNVCHGPWQYDVARTYVLISEGDIQQEIHNRKEIGHMQKQLADIYLKKLNVSYNEISKYVSIIRRCRKYELK
;
A
#
# COMPACT_ATOMS: atom_id res chain seq x y z
N MET A 1 -3.53 16.98 -24.83
CA MET A 1 -3.13 16.17 -23.65
C MET A 1 -2.50 14.91 -24.22
N GLU A 2 -1.23 14.96 -24.57
CA GLU A 2 -0.58 13.86 -25.29
C GLU A 2 0.85 13.67 -24.79
N LYS A 3 1.18 12.38 -24.59
CA LYS A 3 2.49 11.78 -24.35
C LYS A 3 3.16 12.08 -23.00
N LEU A 4 2.86 11.24 -22.01
CA LEU A 4 3.88 10.73 -21.09
C LEU A 4 3.90 9.20 -21.22
N PHE A 5 4.92 8.54 -20.68
CA PHE A 5 5.14 7.09 -20.69
C PHE A 5 5.95 6.51 -21.87
N HIS A 6 7.20 6.96 -21.98
CA HIS A 6 8.30 6.04 -22.33
C HIS A 6 8.75 5.29 -21.05
N GLY A 7 9.27 4.06 -21.15
CA GLY A 7 9.57 3.21 -19.97
C GLY A 7 10.55 3.80 -18.93
N GLU A 8 11.37 4.79 -19.29
CA GLU A 8 12.21 5.54 -18.35
C GLU A 8 11.39 6.43 -17.39
N ASP A 9 10.25 6.93 -17.85
CA ASP A 9 9.33 7.83 -17.14
C ASP A 9 8.63 7.09 -15.99
N VAL A 10 8.22 5.84 -16.22
CA VAL A 10 7.50 5.04 -15.21
C VAL A 10 8.41 4.66 -14.04
N ASN A 11 9.66 4.27 -14.30
CA ASN A 11 10.62 3.98 -13.23
C ASN A 11 10.95 5.23 -12.40
N PHE A 12 11.07 6.38 -13.07
CA PHE A 12 11.27 7.66 -12.40
C PHE A 12 10.08 8.00 -11.49
N LEU A 13 8.85 7.81 -11.95
CA LEU A 13 7.65 8.01 -11.14
C LEU A 13 7.60 7.09 -9.92
N VAL A 14 7.82 5.79 -10.09
CA VAL A 14 7.86 4.84 -8.95
C VAL A 14 8.95 5.21 -7.94
N ASN A 15 10.10 5.71 -8.41
CA ASN A 15 11.15 6.17 -7.51
C ASN A 15 10.71 7.39 -6.70
N GLN A 16 9.99 8.34 -7.30
CA GLN A 16 9.41 9.48 -6.58
C GLN A 16 8.35 9.04 -5.56
N ILE A 17 7.49 8.09 -5.92
CA ILE A 17 6.51 7.48 -5.00
C ILE A 17 7.23 6.85 -3.79
N ALA A 18 8.31 6.09 -4.02
CA ALA A 18 9.10 5.52 -2.94
C ALA A 18 9.77 6.60 -2.05
N ASP A 19 10.33 7.65 -2.66
CA ASP A 19 10.96 8.76 -1.92
C ASP A 19 9.95 9.57 -1.08
N LEU A 20 8.71 9.73 -1.56
CA LEU A 20 7.63 10.36 -0.79
C LEU A 20 7.16 9.48 0.36
N HIS A 21 7.00 8.18 0.14
CA HIS A 21 6.63 7.26 1.20
C HIS A 21 7.71 7.22 2.29
N LYS A 22 9.01 7.26 1.95
CA LYS A 22 10.08 7.40 2.95
C LYS A 22 9.86 8.60 3.88
N LYS A 23 9.47 9.75 3.33
CA LYS A 23 9.19 10.96 4.12
C LYS A 23 8.00 10.75 5.08
N ILE A 24 6.95 10.04 4.66
CA ILE A 24 5.83 9.70 5.56
C ILE A 24 6.34 8.84 6.72
N LEU A 25 7.17 7.85 6.43
CA LEU A 25 7.76 6.91 7.40
C LEU A 25 8.83 7.54 8.31
N GLU A 26 9.21 8.81 8.12
CA GLU A 26 10.05 9.55 9.06
C GLU A 26 9.28 10.01 10.31
N TYR A 27 7.94 10.04 10.24
CA TYR A 27 7.07 10.48 11.32
C TYR A 27 6.59 9.31 12.17
N ASN A 28 6.45 9.57 13.47
CA ASN A 28 5.86 8.66 14.43
C ASN A 28 4.64 9.31 15.10
N THR A 29 3.63 8.51 15.42
CA THR A 29 2.44 8.94 16.16
C THR A 29 1.80 7.75 16.89
N CYS A 30 1.07 8.05 17.96
CA CYS A 30 0.11 7.15 18.61
C CYS A 30 -1.26 7.86 18.81
N GLU A 31 -1.49 8.98 18.12
CA GLU A 31 -2.69 9.82 18.27
C GLU A 31 -3.83 9.42 17.35
N VAL A 32 -3.56 8.48 16.44
CA VAL A 32 -4.52 7.89 15.51
C VAL A 32 -4.78 6.43 15.89
N MET A 33 -5.72 5.77 15.23
CA MET A 33 -5.96 4.35 15.48
C MET A 33 -4.75 3.49 15.06
N SER A 34 -4.60 2.33 15.68
CA SER A 34 -3.57 1.37 15.28
C SER A 34 -3.92 0.68 13.97
N TYR A 35 -2.92 0.27 13.21
CA TYR A 35 -3.12 -0.50 11.98
C TYR A 35 -3.84 -1.84 12.23
N LYS A 36 -3.74 -2.41 13.44
CA LYS A 36 -4.49 -3.61 13.84
C LYS A 36 -5.98 -3.31 13.93
N GLU A 37 -6.35 -2.25 14.64
CA GLU A 37 -7.74 -1.79 14.70
C GLU A 37 -8.27 -1.48 13.29
N PHE A 38 -7.45 -0.87 12.44
CA PHE A 38 -7.83 -0.59 11.05
C PHE A 38 -8.12 -1.88 10.27
N LEU A 39 -7.23 -2.87 10.32
CA LEU A 39 -7.48 -4.18 9.69
C LEU A 39 -8.74 -4.87 10.23
N GLN A 40 -9.03 -4.72 11.52
CA GLN A 40 -10.24 -5.26 12.14
C GLN A 40 -11.50 -4.53 11.67
N LEU A 41 -11.46 -3.20 11.49
CA LEU A 41 -12.56 -2.46 10.89
C LEU A 41 -12.83 -2.93 9.45
N CYS A 42 -11.79 -3.18 8.65
CA CYS A 42 -11.94 -3.65 7.28
C CYS A 42 -12.67 -5.00 7.18
N ILE A 43 -12.47 -5.92 8.14
CA ILE A 43 -13.06 -7.27 8.09
C ILE A 43 -14.42 -7.39 8.81
N GLY A 44 -14.90 -6.30 9.43
CA GLY A 44 -16.15 -6.26 10.19
C GLY A 44 -16.11 -7.11 11.45
N GLU A 45 -17.27 -7.27 12.11
CA GLU A 45 -17.37 -7.96 13.41
C GLU A 45 -16.75 -9.37 13.43
N LYS A 46 -16.20 -9.74 14.59
CA LYS A 46 -15.63 -11.07 14.80
C LYS A 46 -16.72 -12.13 14.80
N THR A 47 -16.62 -13.06 13.86
CA THR A 47 -17.49 -14.22 13.69
C THR A 47 -16.67 -15.50 13.59
N ASN A 48 -17.33 -16.66 13.59
CA ASN A 48 -16.65 -17.94 13.36
C ASN A 48 -15.98 -18.04 11.98
N LEU A 49 -16.34 -17.17 11.02
CA LEU A 49 -15.77 -17.18 9.66
C LEU A 49 -14.47 -16.39 9.52
N ASN A 50 -14.20 -15.44 10.42
CA ASN A 50 -13.00 -14.57 10.38
C ASN A 50 -12.20 -14.58 11.70
N VAL A 51 -12.55 -15.46 12.64
CA VAL A 51 -11.87 -15.58 13.96
C VAL A 51 -10.37 -15.83 13.84
N ASP A 52 -9.96 -16.60 12.85
CA ASP A 52 -8.56 -16.90 12.58
C ASP A 52 -7.80 -15.68 12.04
N ILE A 53 -8.43 -14.88 11.16
CA ILE A 53 -7.89 -13.59 10.70
C ILE A 53 -7.72 -12.63 11.88
N TYR A 54 -8.74 -12.52 12.75
CA TYR A 54 -8.67 -11.71 13.96
C TYR A 54 -7.49 -12.10 14.85
N ASN A 55 -7.32 -13.40 15.12
CA ASN A 55 -6.24 -13.89 15.96
C ASN A 55 -4.86 -13.65 15.30
N GLU A 56 -4.75 -13.74 13.97
CA GLU A 56 -3.53 -13.41 13.24
C GLU A 56 -3.18 -11.91 13.37
N ILE A 57 -4.17 -11.01 13.24
CA ILE A 57 -3.99 -9.56 13.41
C ILE A 57 -3.49 -9.23 14.82
N GLU A 58 -4.12 -9.81 15.84
CA GLU A 58 -3.72 -9.63 17.25
C GLU A 58 -2.26 -10.02 17.50
N ALA A 59 -1.81 -11.10 16.86
CA ALA A 59 -0.44 -11.61 16.98
C ALA A 59 0.61 -10.85 16.15
N LEU A 60 0.23 -9.79 15.42
CA LEU A 60 1.21 -8.97 14.70
C LEU A 60 1.98 -8.03 15.65
N PRO A 61 3.20 -7.59 15.30
CA PRO A 61 3.97 -6.63 16.10
C PRO A 61 3.32 -5.25 16.19
N THR A 62 3.42 -4.57 17.32
CA THR A 62 3.03 -3.15 17.43
C THR A 62 4.11 -2.23 16.86
N GLY A 63 3.74 -1.00 16.51
CA GLY A 63 4.66 0.06 16.12
C GLY A 63 3.96 1.42 16.15
N ASN A 64 4.74 2.48 15.99
CA ASN A 64 4.29 3.87 16.11
C ASN A 64 4.68 4.73 14.89
N TYR A 65 5.11 4.14 13.78
CA TYR A 65 5.30 4.88 12.54
C TYR A 65 3.95 5.37 12.04
N LEU A 66 3.92 6.60 11.50
CA LEU A 66 2.75 7.09 10.78
C LEU A 66 2.57 6.25 9.52
N CYS A 67 1.42 5.60 9.40
CA CYS A 67 1.01 4.88 8.22
C CYS A 67 -0.10 5.66 7.51
N HIS A 68 0.05 5.86 6.21
CA HIS A 68 -0.99 6.45 5.38
C HIS A 68 -2.20 5.52 5.26
N GLY A 69 -1.97 4.21 5.20
CA GLY A 69 -3.03 3.20 5.16
C GLY A 69 -3.77 3.09 3.83
N ASP A 70 -3.43 3.90 2.82
CA ASP A 70 -3.91 3.76 1.44
C ASP A 70 -2.96 4.42 0.44
N TYR A 71 -1.66 4.30 0.68
CA TYR A 71 -0.68 4.95 -0.17
C TYR A 71 -0.48 4.15 -1.46
N HIS A 72 -0.81 4.77 -2.59
CA HIS A 72 -0.58 4.23 -3.94
C HIS A 72 -0.47 5.39 -4.95
N PRO A 73 -0.02 5.16 -6.20
CA PRO A 73 0.17 6.23 -7.19
C PRO A 73 -1.08 7.09 -7.48
N GLY A 74 -2.28 6.55 -7.25
CA GLY A 74 -3.54 7.30 -7.42
C GLY A 74 -3.76 8.38 -6.35
N ASN A 75 -3.13 8.24 -5.19
CA ASN A 75 -3.17 9.19 -4.08
C ASN A 75 -1.97 10.15 -4.08
N VAL A 76 -1.32 10.31 -5.24
CA VAL A 76 -0.22 11.27 -5.46
C VAL A 76 -0.54 12.16 -6.64
N LEU A 77 -0.64 13.47 -6.39
CA LEU A 77 -0.90 14.49 -7.40
C LEU A 77 0.38 15.27 -7.72
N VAL A 78 0.55 15.63 -8.99
CA VAL A 78 1.61 16.53 -9.45
C VAL A 78 0.95 17.76 -10.06
N ASP A 79 1.27 18.95 -9.55
CA ASP A 79 0.74 20.20 -10.11
C ASP A 79 1.52 20.66 -11.35
N THR A 80 1.05 21.72 -12.01
CA THR A 80 1.66 22.26 -13.23
C THR A 80 3.06 22.83 -13.04
N ASN A 81 3.48 23.08 -11.79
CA ASN A 81 4.81 23.57 -11.42
C ASN A 81 5.73 22.42 -10.96
N GLY A 82 5.27 21.16 -11.03
CA GLY A 82 6.01 19.99 -10.58
C GLY A 82 5.99 19.78 -9.06
N LYS A 83 5.13 20.49 -8.31
CA LYS A 83 4.94 20.23 -6.89
C LYS A 83 4.17 18.93 -6.71
N VAL A 84 4.70 18.04 -5.88
CA VAL A 84 4.05 16.76 -5.56
C VAL A 84 3.29 16.85 -4.25
N LEU A 85 2.05 16.36 -4.24
CA LEU A 85 1.13 16.34 -3.12
C LEU A 85 0.66 14.91 -2.87
N VAL A 86 0.76 14.44 -1.63
CA VAL A 86 0.09 13.22 -1.19
C VAL A 86 -1.29 13.61 -0.67
N ILE A 87 -2.31 12.84 -1.02
CA ILE A 87 -3.71 13.10 -0.66
C ILE A 87 -4.35 11.85 -0.05
N ASP A 88 -5.63 11.97 0.35
CA ASP A 88 -6.44 10.86 0.87
C ASP A 88 -5.90 10.18 2.14
N PHE A 89 -5.78 10.97 3.21
CA PHE A 89 -5.37 10.51 4.52
C PHE A 89 -6.52 9.92 5.36
N MET A 90 -7.62 9.46 4.75
CA MET A 90 -8.77 8.94 5.48
C MET A 90 -8.48 7.62 6.23
N ASN A 91 -7.50 6.85 5.74
CA ASN A 91 -7.11 5.56 6.29
C ASN A 91 -5.86 5.62 7.19
N VAL A 92 -5.48 6.81 7.65
CA VAL A 92 -4.30 6.99 8.50
C VAL A 92 -4.41 6.16 9.77
N CYS A 93 -3.33 5.44 10.05
CA CYS A 93 -3.17 4.67 11.28
C CYS A 93 -1.70 4.71 11.73
N HIS A 94 -1.40 4.10 12.87
CA HIS A 94 -0.01 3.90 13.30
C HIS A 94 0.35 2.42 13.39
N GLY A 95 1.60 2.08 13.10
CA GLY A 95 2.06 0.70 13.12
C GLY A 95 3.56 0.55 12.88
N PRO A 96 4.04 -0.69 12.66
CA PRO A 96 5.37 -0.93 12.12
C PRO A 96 5.46 -0.37 10.69
N TRP A 97 6.59 0.24 10.31
CA TRP A 97 6.80 0.75 8.94
C TRP A 97 6.57 -0.33 7.87
N GLN A 98 6.86 -1.60 8.20
CA GLN A 98 6.65 -2.75 7.32
C GLN A 98 5.18 -2.89 6.91
N TYR A 99 4.23 -2.49 7.76
CA TYR A 99 2.81 -2.57 7.45
C TYR A 99 2.44 -1.67 6.28
N ASP A 100 2.82 -0.38 6.32
CA ASP A 100 2.43 0.58 5.29
C ASP A 100 3.16 0.30 3.96
N VAL A 101 4.43 -0.13 4.04
CA VAL A 101 5.19 -0.62 2.89
C VAL A 101 4.53 -1.85 2.27
N ALA A 102 4.09 -2.81 3.08
CA ALA A 102 3.37 -3.99 2.59
C ALA A 102 2.03 -3.65 1.94
N ARG A 103 1.28 -2.71 2.54
CA ARG A 103 -0.02 -2.27 2.00
C ARG A 103 0.16 -1.56 0.67
N THR A 104 1.11 -0.63 0.59
CA THR A 104 1.51 0.02 -0.66
C THR A 104 1.93 -0.99 -1.73
N TYR A 105 2.76 -1.97 -1.37
CA TYR A 105 3.17 -3.04 -2.29
C TYR A 105 1.97 -3.79 -2.87
N VAL A 106 1.01 -4.18 -2.03
CA VAL A 106 -0.22 -4.85 -2.47
C VAL A 106 -1.06 -3.94 -3.37
N LEU A 107 -1.22 -2.66 -3.03
CA LEU A 107 -2.01 -1.71 -3.85
C LEU A 107 -1.38 -1.45 -5.22
N ILE A 108 -0.05 -1.42 -5.31
CA ILE A 108 0.65 -1.29 -6.60
C ILE A 108 0.58 -2.59 -7.42
N SER A 109 0.85 -3.74 -6.78
CA SER A 109 0.93 -5.03 -7.48
C SER A 109 -0.43 -5.65 -7.83
N GLU A 110 -1.48 -5.26 -7.14
CA GLU A 110 -2.84 -5.80 -7.25
C GLU A 110 -3.89 -4.69 -7.32
N GLY A 111 -3.53 -3.55 -7.90
CA GLY A 111 -4.46 -2.46 -8.19
C GLY A 111 -5.49 -2.90 -9.23
N ASP A 112 -6.71 -2.37 -9.15
CA ASP A 112 -7.81 -2.83 -10.00
C ASP A 112 -7.54 -2.59 -11.49
N ILE A 113 -7.75 -3.65 -12.27
CA ILE A 113 -7.72 -3.62 -13.73
C ILE A 113 -9.16 -3.81 -14.19
N GLN A 114 -9.74 -2.80 -14.84
CA GLN A 114 -11.11 -2.87 -15.38
C GLN A 114 -11.32 -4.14 -16.21
N GLN A 115 -12.51 -4.73 -16.10
CA GLN A 115 -12.77 -6.08 -16.61
C GLN A 115 -12.70 -6.21 -18.14
N GLU A 116 -12.86 -5.11 -18.86
CA GLU A 116 -12.93 -5.07 -20.33
C GLU A 116 -11.54 -4.99 -21.01
N ILE A 117 -10.46 -4.93 -20.24
CA ILE A 117 -9.10 -4.77 -20.78
C ILE A 117 -8.55 -6.12 -21.24
N HIS A 118 -8.35 -6.27 -22.54
CA HIS A 118 -7.90 -7.52 -23.19
C HIS A 118 -6.47 -7.96 -22.77
N ASN A 119 -5.67 -7.06 -22.18
CA ASN A 119 -4.26 -7.30 -21.78
C ASN A 119 -4.05 -7.47 -20.26
N ARG A 120 -5.08 -7.92 -19.52
CA ARG A 120 -5.04 -8.09 -18.06
C ARG A 120 -3.78 -8.79 -17.50
N LYS A 121 -3.32 -9.86 -18.15
CA LYS A 121 -2.11 -10.59 -17.70
C LYS A 121 -0.85 -9.74 -17.81
N GLU A 122 -0.68 -9.05 -18.93
CA GLU A 122 0.46 -8.17 -19.18
C GLU A 122 0.49 -7.02 -18.17
N ILE A 123 -0.67 -6.40 -17.91
CA ILE A 123 -0.80 -5.33 -16.90
C ILE A 123 -0.45 -5.85 -15.51
N GLY A 124 -0.93 -7.04 -15.13
CA GLY A 124 -0.58 -7.65 -13.84
C GLY A 124 0.93 -7.92 -13.71
N HIS A 125 1.59 -8.33 -14.79
CA HIS A 125 3.06 -8.47 -14.81
C HIS A 125 3.76 -7.11 -14.62
N MET A 126 3.28 -6.07 -15.30
CA MET A 126 3.82 -4.71 -15.14
C MET A 126 3.62 -4.18 -13.72
N GLN A 127 2.42 -4.30 -13.15
CA GLN A 127 2.12 -3.90 -11.76
C GLN A 127 3.07 -4.54 -10.76
N LYS A 128 3.33 -5.85 -10.92
CA LYS A 128 4.30 -6.55 -10.07
C LYS A 128 5.72 -6.01 -10.24
N GLN A 129 6.16 -5.76 -11.47
CA GLN A 129 7.48 -5.15 -11.71
C GLN A 129 7.60 -3.77 -11.05
N LEU A 130 6.56 -2.94 -11.11
CA LEU A 130 6.54 -1.63 -10.45
C LEU A 130 6.61 -1.74 -8.94
N ALA A 131 5.87 -2.68 -8.35
CA ALA A 131 5.91 -2.94 -6.92
C ALA A 131 7.30 -3.43 -6.47
N ASP A 132 7.96 -4.26 -7.27
CA ASP A 132 9.32 -4.73 -7.00
C ASP A 132 10.36 -3.60 -7.10
N ILE A 133 10.20 -2.66 -8.05
CA ILE A 133 11.03 -1.45 -8.15
C ILE A 133 10.85 -0.54 -6.93
N TYR A 134 9.60 -0.37 -6.48
CA TYR A 134 9.28 0.36 -5.26
C TYR A 134 10.02 -0.21 -4.04
N LEU A 135 9.95 -1.53 -3.81
CA LEU A 135 10.69 -2.18 -2.71
C LEU A 135 12.21 -2.01 -2.84
N LYS A 136 12.74 -2.20 -4.06
CA LYS A 136 14.18 -2.02 -4.33
C LYS A 136 14.65 -0.61 -4.00
N LYS A 137 13.87 0.41 -4.35
CA LYS A 137 14.18 1.82 -4.06
C LYS A 137 14.09 2.14 -2.57
N LEU A 138 13.23 1.45 -1.82
CA LEU A 138 13.20 1.50 -0.36
C LEU A 138 14.33 0.72 0.32
N ASN A 139 15.07 -0.11 -0.42
CA ASN A 139 16.01 -1.08 0.13
C ASN A 139 15.35 -2.07 1.11
N VAL A 140 14.14 -2.53 0.76
CA VAL A 140 13.35 -3.48 1.53
C VAL A 140 13.21 -4.77 0.73
N SER A 141 13.42 -5.90 1.38
CA SER A 141 13.19 -7.22 0.79
C SER A 141 11.73 -7.66 1.00
N TYR A 142 11.20 -8.48 0.08
CA TYR A 142 9.85 -9.03 0.25
C TYR A 142 9.71 -9.86 1.54
N ASN A 143 10.77 -10.52 2.00
CA ASN A 143 10.73 -11.32 3.22
C ASN A 143 10.39 -10.48 4.46
N GLU A 144 10.91 -9.26 4.56
CA GLU A 144 10.65 -8.34 5.68
C GLU A 144 9.18 -7.95 5.80
N ILE A 145 8.47 -7.91 4.69
CA ILE A 145 7.06 -7.49 4.63
C ILE A 145 6.09 -8.65 4.42
N SER A 146 6.58 -9.86 4.13
CA SER A 146 5.78 -11.01 3.67
C SER A 146 4.62 -11.38 4.60
N LYS A 147 4.84 -11.32 5.92
CA LYS A 147 3.79 -11.56 6.93
C LYS A 147 2.65 -10.55 6.80
N TYR A 148 2.97 -9.26 6.62
CA TYR A 148 1.99 -8.20 6.44
C TYR A 148 1.27 -8.32 5.09
N VAL A 149 2.00 -8.62 4.01
CA VAL A 149 1.42 -8.86 2.69
C VAL A 149 0.37 -9.97 2.74
N SER A 150 0.66 -11.07 3.45
CA SER A 150 -0.28 -12.19 3.63
C SER A 150 -1.58 -11.74 4.29
N ILE A 151 -1.51 -11.10 5.46
CA ILE A 151 -2.70 -10.69 6.21
C ILE A 151 -3.49 -9.59 5.48
N ILE A 152 -2.81 -8.64 4.84
CA ILE A 152 -3.46 -7.56 4.06
C ILE A 152 -4.28 -8.17 2.91
N ARG A 153 -3.72 -9.11 2.14
CA ARG A 153 -4.46 -9.80 1.07
C ARG A 153 -5.71 -10.53 1.58
N ARG A 154 -5.66 -11.09 2.78
CA ARG A 154 -6.83 -11.73 3.41
C ARG A 154 -7.89 -10.70 3.79
N CYS A 155 -7.48 -9.56 4.35
CA CYS A 155 -8.39 -8.48 4.78
C CYS A 155 -9.01 -7.73 3.58
N ARG A 156 -8.26 -7.48 2.50
CA ARG A 156 -8.76 -6.77 1.30
C ARG A 156 -9.97 -7.44 0.64
N LYS A 157 -10.15 -8.75 0.81
CA LYS A 157 -11.35 -9.47 0.32
C LYS A 157 -12.67 -8.96 0.94
N TYR A 158 -12.59 -8.25 2.06
CA TYR A 158 -13.72 -7.62 2.73
C TYR A 158 -13.91 -6.15 2.29
N GLU A 159 -12.83 -5.48 1.86
CA GLU A 159 -12.85 -4.12 1.33
C GLU A 159 -13.46 -4.04 -0.09
N LEU A 160 -13.26 -5.08 -0.90
CA LEU A 160 -13.67 -5.15 -2.31
C LEU A 160 -15.12 -5.68 -2.51
N LYS A 161 -16.01 -5.48 -1.54
CA LYS A 161 -17.41 -5.93 -1.57
C LYS A 161 -18.39 -4.81 -1.85
#